data_AF-A0A645EXU6-F1
#
_entry.id   AF-A0A645EXU6-F1
#
_cell.length_a   1.000
_cell.length_b   1.000
_cell.length_c   1.000
_cell.angle_alpha   90.00
_cell.angle_beta   90.00
_cell.angle_gamma   90.00
#
_symmetry.space_group_name_H-M   'P 1'
#
loop_
_entity.id
_entity.type
_entity.pdbx_description
1 polymer ?
#
loop_
_entity_poly.entity_id
_entity_poly.type
_entity_poly.pdbx_seq_one_letter_code
_entity_poly.pdbx_strand_id
1 'polypeptide(L)'
;MGVVGVLQFDVLSYRLKSEYSVDLLMDQLPWRFVRWVIESPRDIEDLQLTSTTHRGRDSREHPVLFFENEWSIRLAEEKNPGLKLSDIEPMETFAD
;
A
#
# COMPACT_ATOMS: atom_id res chain seq x y z
N MET A 1 5.92 -4.95 -3.34
CA MET A 1 6.37 -5.84 -4.44
C MET A 1 5.12 -6.46 -5.05
N GLY A 2 4.73 -6.02 -6.25
CA GLY A 2 3.62 -6.62 -6.98
C GLY A 2 4.16 -7.69 -7.92
N VAL A 3 3.68 -8.93 -7.77
CA VAL A 3 4.07 -10.02 -8.67
C VAL A 3 2.95 -10.22 -9.69
N VAL A 4 3.28 -9.94 -10.94
CA VAL A 4 2.56 -10.45 -12.11
C VAL A 4 3.06 -11.88 -12.33
N GLY A 5 2.19 -12.87 -12.13
CA GLY A 5 2.45 -14.26 -12.53
C GLY A 5 2.47 -15.25 -11.38
N VAL A 6 1.32 -15.90 -11.16
CA VAL A 6 1.13 -17.05 -10.26
C VAL A 6 2.11 -18.21 -10.54
N LEU A 7 2.75 -18.28 -11.72
CA LEU A 7 3.59 -19.41 -12.12
C LEU A 7 5.08 -19.31 -11.74
N GLN A 8 5.58 -18.16 -11.26
CA GLN A 8 7.01 -17.99 -10.92
C GLN A 8 7.31 -18.13 -9.41
N PHE A 9 6.27 -18.25 -8.58
CA PHE A 9 6.38 -18.28 -7.11
C PHE A 9 6.76 -19.65 -6.54
N ASP A 10 6.32 -20.74 -7.17
CA ASP A 10 6.54 -22.11 -6.66
C ASP A 10 8.02 -22.50 -6.60
N VAL A 11 8.81 -22.11 -7.61
CA VAL A 11 10.23 -22.52 -7.71
C VAL A 11 11.10 -21.81 -6.66
N LEU A 12 10.80 -20.54 -6.35
CA LEU A 12 11.47 -19.79 -5.28
C LEU A 12 11.11 -20.33 -3.88
N SER A 13 9.83 -20.66 -3.69
CA SER A 13 9.33 -21.19 -2.41
C SER A 13 9.99 -22.54 -2.06
N TYR A 14 10.26 -23.39 -3.07
CA TYR A 14 10.96 -24.66 -2.87
C TYR A 14 12.43 -24.48 -2.47
N ARG A 15 13.15 -23.52 -3.06
CA ARG A 15 14.56 -23.27 -2.71
C ARG A 15 14.71 -22.72 -1.28
N LEU A 16 13.81 -21.83 -0.86
CA LEU A 16 13.81 -21.28 0.49
C LEU A 16 13.45 -22.34 1.56
N LYS A 17 12.53 -23.27 1.25
CA LYS A 17 12.19 -24.40 2.14
C LYS A 17 13.36 -25.36 2.37
N SER A 18 14.18 -25.60 1.35
CA SER A 18 15.26 -26.59 1.43
C SER A 18 16.48 -26.13 2.22
N GLU A 19 16.78 -24.82 2.29
CA GLU A 19 17.96 -24.30 2.99
C GLU A 19 17.69 -23.85 4.43
N TYR A 20 16.47 -23.42 4.78
CA TYR A 20 16.22 -22.74 6.06
C TYR A 20 15.10 -23.31 6.95
N SER A 21 14.38 -24.37 6.54
CA SER A 21 13.28 -24.96 7.35
C SER A 21 12.29 -23.90 7.90
N VAL A 22 11.97 -22.88 7.11
CA VAL A 22 10.96 -21.88 7.46
C VAL A 22 9.67 -22.19 6.70
N ASP A 23 8.59 -22.45 7.44
CA ASP A 23 7.23 -22.52 6.90
C ASP A 23 6.73 -21.08 6.66
N LEU A 24 6.71 -20.66 5.40
CA LEU A 24 6.22 -19.34 5.00
C LEU A 24 4.69 -19.31 5.09
N LEU A 25 4.15 -18.69 6.15
CA LEU A 25 2.73 -18.34 6.24
C LEU A 25 2.49 -17.10 5.37
N MET A 26 1.96 -17.29 4.16
CA MET A 26 1.48 -16.20 3.32
C MET A 26 -0.01 -16.00 3.56
N ASP A 27 -0.36 -14.99 4.36
CA ASP A 27 -1.75 -14.58 4.53
C ASP A 27 -2.14 -13.56 3.45
N GLN A 28 -3.31 -13.74 2.84
CA GLN A 28 -3.81 -12.78 1.86
C GLN A 28 -4.44 -11.59 2.59
N LEU A 29 -3.74 -10.46 2.57
CA LEU A 29 -4.27 -9.22 3.11
C LEU A 29 -5.49 -8.74 2.30
N PRO A 30 -6.51 -8.16 2.95
CA PRO A 30 -7.75 -7.79 2.28
C PRO A 30 -7.62 -6.54 1.38
N TRP A 31 -6.52 -5.79 1.49
CA TRP A 31 -6.30 -4.58 0.72
C TRP A 31 -5.84 -4.87 -0.71
N ARG A 32 -6.56 -4.31 -1.68
CA ARG A 32 -6.29 -4.47 -3.11
C ARG A 32 -5.68 -3.24 -3.75
N PHE A 33 -5.76 -2.10 -3.06
CA PHE A 33 -5.31 -0.81 -3.58
C PHE A 33 -4.37 -0.15 -2.57
N VAL A 34 -3.32 0.46 -3.12
CA VAL A 34 -2.35 1.24 -2.37
C VAL A 34 -2.34 2.64 -2.99
N ARG A 35 -2.37 3.68 -2.15
CA ARG A 35 -2.24 5.07 -2.59
C ARG A 35 -1.25 5.83 -1.72
N TRP A 36 -0.34 6.55 -2.35
CA TRP A 36 0.53 7.50 -1.69
C TRP A 36 -0.23 8.79 -1.41
N VAL A 37 -0.03 9.36 -0.22
CA VAL A 37 -0.59 10.67 0.12
C VAL A 37 0.34 11.75 -0.41
N ILE A 38 -0.14 12.51 -1.40
CA ILE A 38 0.60 13.60 -2.05
C ILE A 38 0.40 14.92 -1.30
N GLU A 39 -0.84 15.17 -0.90
CA GLU A 39 -1.24 16.36 -0.16
C GLU A 39 -2.27 15.94 0.86
N SER A 40 -2.19 16.48 2.07
CA SER A 40 -3.13 16.17 3.15
C SER A 40 -3.53 17.47 3.84
N PRO A 41 -4.82 17.70 4.12
CA PRO A 41 -5.28 18.92 4.78
C PRO A 41 -4.97 18.93 6.28
N ARG A 42 -4.55 17.78 6.83
CA ARG A 42 -4.26 17.53 8.25
C ARG A 42 -3.30 16.37 8.38
N ASP A 43 -2.84 16.10 9.60
CA ASP A 43 -2.04 14.92 9.89
C ASP A 43 -2.73 13.63 9.43
N ILE A 44 -1.90 12.68 8.98
CA ILE A 44 -2.37 11.40 8.41
C ILE A 44 -3.18 10.60 9.43
N GLU A 45 -2.87 10.75 10.71
CA GLU A 45 -3.59 10.10 11.82
C GLU A 45 -5.02 10.66 11.98
N ASP A 46 -5.21 11.95 11.72
CA ASP A 46 -6.50 12.64 11.83
C ASP A 46 -7.38 12.54 10.59
N LEU A 47 -6.89 11.89 9.52
CA LEU A 47 -7.68 11.65 8.32
C LEU A 47 -8.92 10.82 8.63
N GLN A 48 -10.07 11.28 8.14
CA GLN A 48 -11.33 10.56 8.27
C GLN A 48 -11.42 9.49 7.19
N LEU A 49 -10.99 8.28 7.54
CA LEU A 49 -10.96 7.12 6.66
C LEU A 49 -12.05 6.10 7.04
N THR A 50 -12.35 5.17 6.14
CA THR A 50 -13.19 4.01 6.44
C THR A 50 -12.46 3.07 7.40
N SER A 51 -13.19 2.30 8.23
CA SER A 51 -12.60 1.32 9.15
C SER A 51 -11.75 0.24 8.46
N THR A 52 -11.97 0.05 7.16
CA THR A 52 -11.27 -0.90 6.31
C THR A 52 -9.98 -0.34 5.73
N THR A 53 -9.77 0.96 5.82
CA THR A 53 -8.55 1.62 5.31
C THR A 53 -7.46 1.54 6.35
N HIS A 54 -6.28 1.08 5.93
CA HIS A 54 -5.09 1.06 6.79
C HIS A 54 -4.09 2.13 6.39
N ARG A 55 -3.36 2.63 7.38
CA ARG A 55 -2.26 3.58 7.21
C ARG A 55 -0.95 2.83 7.32
N GLY A 56 0.05 3.22 6.54
CA GLY A 56 1.41 2.73 6.68
C GLY A 56 2.39 3.66 6.00
N ARG A 57 3.62 3.17 5.86
CA ARG A 57 4.72 3.89 5.20
C ARG A 57 5.37 2.99 4.18
N ASP A 58 5.84 3.57 3.08
CA ASP A 58 6.70 2.86 2.14
C ASP A 58 8.15 2.79 2.66
N SER A 59 9.06 2.19 1.88
CA SER A 59 10.47 2.07 2.25
C SER A 59 11.24 3.40 2.30
N ARG A 60 10.63 4.50 1.86
CA ARG A 60 11.17 5.86 1.90
C ARG A 60 10.44 6.73 2.93
N GLU A 61 9.70 6.11 3.84
CA GLU A 61 8.91 6.77 4.88
C GLU A 61 7.75 7.64 4.35
N HIS A 62 7.37 7.52 3.06
CA HIS A 62 6.22 8.25 2.56
C HIS A 62 4.91 7.67 3.12
N PRO A 63 3.94 8.52 3.50
CA PRO A 63 2.65 8.07 3.97
C PRO A 63 1.86 7.37 2.86
N VAL A 64 1.37 6.18 3.19
CA VAL A 64 0.61 5.31 2.28
C VAL A 64 -0.69 4.88 2.93
N LEU A 65 -1.75 4.83 2.13
CA LEU A 65 -3.06 4.31 2.52
C LEU A 65 -3.38 3.03 1.74
N PHE A 66 -3.86 2.02 2.46
CA PHE A 66 -4.27 0.72 1.93
C PHE A 66 -5.80 0.63 1.92
N PHE A 67 -6.38 0.35 0.76
CA PHE A 67 -7.83 0.28 0.57
C PHE A 67 -8.26 -1.08 0.02
N GLU A 68 -9.43 -1.55 0.43
CA GLU A 68 -10.03 -2.78 -0.08
C GLU A 68 -10.70 -2.59 -1.45
N ASN A 69 -11.23 -1.39 -1.71
CA ASN A 69 -12.01 -1.06 -2.90
C ASN A 69 -11.88 0.42 -3.30
N GLU A 70 -12.19 0.74 -4.56
CA GLU A 70 -12.13 2.10 -5.10
C GLU A 70 -13.11 3.08 -4.44
N TRP A 71 -14.26 2.59 -3.98
CA TRP A 71 -15.24 3.42 -3.30
C TRP A 71 -14.67 4.02 -2.00
N SER A 72 -13.87 3.25 -1.26
CA SER A 72 -13.20 3.73 -0.05
C SER A 72 -12.16 4.82 -0.34
N ILE A 73 -11.54 4.79 -1.52
CA ILE A 73 -10.61 5.83 -1.98
C ILE A 73 -11.38 7.13 -2.21
N ARG A 74 -12.45 7.08 -2.99
CA ARG A 74 -13.30 8.25 -3.29
C ARG A 74 -13.86 8.85 -2.01
N LEU A 75 -14.37 8.02 -1.11
CA LEU A 75 -14.91 8.48 0.17
C LEU A 75 -13.85 9.17 1.03
N ALA A 76 -12.60 8.69 1.02
CA ALA A 76 -11.52 9.33 1.74
C ALA A 76 -11.21 10.72 1.16
N GLU A 77 -11.20 10.88 -0.16
CA GLU A 77 -11.03 12.19 -0.82
C GLU A 77 -12.21 13.13 -0.52
N GLU A 78 -13.45 12.62 -0.55
CA GLU A 78 -14.66 13.41 -0.25
C GLU A 78 -14.71 13.88 1.21
N LYS A 79 -14.34 13.02 2.17
CA LYS A 79 -14.34 13.36 3.61
C LYS A 79 -13.18 14.24 4.05
N ASN A 80 -12.12 14.29 3.26
CA ASN A 80 -10.91 15.05 3.57
C ASN A 80 -10.64 16.04 2.44
N PRO A 81 -11.38 17.17 2.38
CA PRO A 81 -11.18 18.16 1.32
C PRO A 81 -9.74 18.69 1.36
N GLY A 82 -9.00 18.48 0.27
CA GLY A 82 -7.56 18.78 0.18
C GLY A 82 -6.65 17.56 0.28
N LEU A 83 -7.20 16.35 0.51
CA LEU A 83 -6.46 15.11 0.40
C LEU A 83 -6.26 14.77 -1.08
N LYS A 84 -5.01 14.60 -1.50
CA LYS A 84 -4.66 14.10 -2.84
C LYS A 84 -3.93 12.77 -2.71
N LEU A 85 -4.46 11.78 -3.41
CA LEU A 85 -3.92 10.42 -3.43
C LEU A 85 -3.36 10.10 -4.81
N SER A 86 -2.22 9.41 -4.85
CA SER A 86 -1.58 8.94 -6.08
C SER A 86 -1.51 7.42 -6.12
N ASP A 87 -1.78 6.81 -7.27
CA ASP A 87 -1.52 5.39 -7.53
C ASP A 87 -0.05 5.09 -7.84
N ILE A 88 0.76 6.13 -8.04
CA ILE A 88 2.20 6.04 -8.34
C ILE A 88 2.97 6.67 -7.17
N GLU A 89 4.09 6.05 -6.82
CA GLU A 89 5.06 6.62 -5.87
C GLU A 89 5.46 8.04 -6.34
N PRO A 90 5.37 9.07 -5.48
CA PRO A 90 5.81 10.40 -5.84
C PRO A 90 7.32 10.38 -6.13
N MET A 91 7.69 10.75 -7.35
CA MET A 91 9.09 10.94 -7.69
C MET A 91 9.57 12.24 -7.03
N GLU A 92 10.55 12.16 -6.14
CA GLU A 92 11.27 13.35 -5.72
C GLU A 92 11.88 13.99 -6.96
N THR A 93 11.34 15.13 -7.39
CA THR A 93 12.00 15.96 -8.39
C THR A 93 13.34 16.33 -7.80
N PHE A 94 14.42 15.81 -8.38
CA PHE A 94 15.78 16.29 -8.11
C PHE A 94 15.81 17.78 -8.46
N ALA A 95 15.60 18.64 -7.46
CA ALA A 95 15.87 20.05 -7.58
C ALA A 95 17.40 20.20 -7.60
N ASP A 96 17.94 20.53 -8.78
CA ASP A 96 19.29 21.09 -8.96
C ASP A 96 19.32 22.53 -8.43
#